data_AF-A0AAQ3ARK5-F1
#
_entry.id   AF-A0AAQ3ARK5-F1
#
_cell.length_a   1.000
_cell.length_b   1.000
_cell.length_c   1.000
_cell.angle_alpha   90.00
_cell.angle_beta   90.00
_cell.angle_gamma   90.00
#
_symmetry.space_group_name_H-M   'P 1'
#
loop_
_entity.id
_entity.type
_entity.pdbx_description
1 polymer ?
#
loop_
_entity_poly.entity_id
_entity_poly.type
_entity_poly.pdbx_seq_one_letter_code
_entity_poly.pdbx_strand_id
1 'polypeptide(L)'
;MLNQYDFLIIQSDEYAGVADFFIEEFLVYSLLFAEKLGYDEIYLHNPPAKILHQIEISKNNLDVTVYNHEHKKIEIKHLKSIKNDFDKVIYGQQNVKNELLA
;
A
#
# COMPACT_ATOMS: atom_id res chain seq x y z
N MET A 1 17.20 -8.31 26.94
CA MET A 1 16.14 -7.30 26.77
C MET A 1 15.13 -7.87 25.80
N LEU A 2 13.85 -7.86 26.18
CA LEU A 2 12.77 -8.42 25.36
C LEU A 2 12.52 -7.52 24.15
N ASN A 3 12.60 -8.11 22.95
CA ASN A 3 12.13 -7.63 21.65
C ASN A 3 11.77 -6.14 21.56
N GLN A 4 12.78 -5.30 21.34
CA GLN A 4 12.56 -3.98 20.74
C GLN A 4 12.19 -4.23 19.27
N TYR A 5 11.05 -3.72 18.85
CA TYR A 5 10.65 -3.75 17.44
C TYR A 5 10.94 -2.37 16.87
N ASP A 6 11.96 -2.27 16.03
CA ASP A 6 12.43 -0.98 15.54
C ASP A 6 11.40 -0.30 14.60
N PHE A 7 10.58 -1.10 13.89
CA PHE A 7 9.69 -0.62 12.82
C PHE A 7 8.27 -1.22 12.88
N LEU A 8 7.25 -0.41 12.63
CA LEU A 8 5.86 -0.82 12.40
C LEU A 8 5.48 -0.61 10.94
N ILE A 9 5.08 -1.67 10.23
CA ILE A 9 4.62 -1.60 8.84
C ILE A 9 3.10 -1.75 8.80
N ILE A 10 2.42 -0.81 8.16
CA ILE A 10 0.97 -0.82 7.96
C ILE A 10 0.67 -0.79 6.47
N GLN A 11 -0.04 -1.81 6.00
CA GLN A 11 -0.46 -1.94 4.61
C GLN A 11 -1.87 -2.53 4.53
N SER A 12 -2.62 -2.15 3.51
CA SER A 12 -3.86 -2.82 3.12
C SER A 12 -3.94 -2.90 1.61
N ASP A 13 -4.30 -4.09 1.12
CA ASP A 13 -4.61 -4.30 -0.30
C ASP A 13 -6.04 -3.84 -0.64
N GLU A 14 -6.88 -3.60 0.38
CA GLU A 14 -8.31 -3.31 0.23
C GLU A 14 -8.77 -2.14 1.11
N TYR A 15 -8.16 -0.97 0.96
CA TYR A 15 -8.73 0.26 1.56
C TYR A 15 -10.15 0.57 1.01
N ALA A 16 -10.49 0.07 -0.18
CA ALA A 16 -11.79 0.32 -0.83
C ALA A 16 -12.97 -0.45 -0.21
N GLY A 17 -12.72 -1.54 0.53
CA GLY A 17 -13.76 -2.38 1.14
C GLY A 17 -14.15 -1.96 2.56
N VAL A 18 -13.44 -0.99 3.13
CA VAL A 18 -13.54 -0.60 4.53
C VAL A 18 -14.02 0.84 4.61
N ALA A 19 -14.90 1.14 5.57
CA ALA A 19 -15.40 2.48 5.76
C ALA A 19 -14.26 3.46 6.06
N ASP A 20 -14.24 4.62 5.38
CA ASP A 20 -13.18 5.64 5.50
C ASP A 20 -12.84 5.97 6.96
N PHE A 21 -13.88 6.13 7.79
CA PHE A 21 -13.74 6.42 9.22
C PHE A 21 -12.88 5.37 9.97
N PHE A 22 -13.02 4.09 9.65
CA PHE A 22 -12.27 3.02 10.32
C PHE A 22 -10.79 3.07 9.94
N ILE A 23 -10.49 3.32 8.66
CA ILE A 23 -9.11 3.44 8.19
C ILE A 23 -8.44 4.65 8.82
N GLU A 24 -9.18 5.76 8.93
CA GLU A 24 -8.69 6.97 9.59
C GLU A 24 -8.38 6.71 11.06
N GLU A 25 -9.31 6.13 11.81
CA GLU A 25 -9.10 5.80 13.23
C GLU A 25 -7.93 4.83 13.43
N PHE A 26 -7.87 3.75 12.64
CA PHE A 26 -6.82 2.75 12.76
C PHE A 26 -5.42 3.36 12.58
N LEU A 27 -5.25 4.21 11.57
CA LEU A 27 -3.97 4.84 11.28
C LEU A 27 -3.61 5.88 12.36
N VAL A 28 -4.58 6.68 12.81
CA VAL A 28 -4.36 7.64 13.91
C VAL A 28 -3.98 6.93 15.21
N TYR A 29 -4.66 5.85 15.57
CA TYR A 29 -4.31 5.06 16.75
C TYR A 29 -2.92 4.44 16.62
N SER A 30 -2.59 3.90 15.45
CA SER A 30 -1.27 3.32 15.22
C SER A 30 -0.14 4.35 15.42
N LEU A 31 -0.33 5.58 14.93
CA LEU A 31 0.61 6.68 15.15
C LEU A 31 0.69 7.10 16.64
N LEU A 32 -0.45 7.26 17.31
CA LEU A 32 -0.54 7.69 18.72
C LEU A 32 0.04 6.67 19.70
N PHE A 33 -0.04 5.38 19.37
CA PHE A 33 0.39 4.29 20.24
C PHE A 33 1.74 3.70 19.87
N ALA A 34 2.35 4.09 18.74
CA ALA A 34 3.63 3.54 18.30
C ALA A 34 4.74 3.66 19.35
N GLU A 35 4.92 4.85 19.94
CA GLU A 35 5.92 5.06 21.01
C GLU A 35 5.65 4.16 22.22
N LYS A 36 4.38 4.04 22.63
CA LYS A 36 3.97 3.18 23.77
C LYS A 36 4.19 1.69 23.49
N LEU A 37 4.11 1.30 22.23
CA LEU A 37 4.37 -0.07 21.77
C LEU A 37 5.85 -0.32 21.50
N GLY A 38 6.70 0.71 21.64
CA GLY A 38 8.15 0.61 21.52
C GLY A 38 8.66 0.62 20.08
N TYR A 39 7.91 1.21 19.14
CA TYR A 39 8.34 1.40 17.75
C TYR A 39 8.98 2.77 17.55
N ASP A 40 10.14 2.79 16.89
CA ASP A 40 10.87 4.02 16.57
C ASP A 40 10.44 4.61 15.22
N GLU A 41 10.06 3.75 14.27
CA GLU A 41 9.66 4.15 12.91
C GLU A 41 8.36 3.48 12.47
N ILE A 42 7.58 4.18 11.63
CA ILE A 42 6.31 3.69 11.10
C ILE A 42 6.28 3.88 9.59
N TYR A 43 5.98 2.81 8.87
CA TYR A 43 5.86 2.77 7.42
C TYR A 43 4.41 2.56 7.02
N LEU A 44 3.83 3.53 6.30
CA LEU A 44 2.48 3.45 5.76
C LEU A 44 2.54 3.20 4.26
N HIS A 45 2.04 2.05 3.80
CA HIS A 45 2.01 1.69 2.37
C HIS A 45 0.66 2.04 1.76
N ASN A 46 0.68 2.88 0.72
CA ASN A 46 -0.50 3.36 0.00
C ASN A 46 -1.63 3.90 0.92
N PRO A 47 -1.32 4.72 1.95
CA PRO A 47 -2.36 5.22 2.83
C PRO A 47 -3.37 6.09 2.06
N PRO A 48 -4.64 6.17 2.51
CA PRO A 48 -5.60 7.09 1.92
C PRO A 48 -5.07 8.53 1.92
N ALA A 49 -5.30 9.28 0.84
CA ALA A 49 -4.78 10.64 0.69
C ALA A 49 -5.18 11.57 1.84
N LYS A 50 -6.37 11.36 2.41
CA LYS A 50 -6.88 12.12 3.56
C LYS A 50 -6.00 11.95 4.80
N ILE A 51 -5.34 10.82 4.97
CA ILE A 51 -4.45 10.55 6.12
C ILE A 51 -3.15 11.29 5.98
N LEU A 52 -2.55 11.29 4.78
CA LEU A 52 -1.36 12.09 4.52
C LEU A 52 -1.63 13.57 4.84
N HIS A 53 -2.78 14.08 4.39
CA HIS A 53 -3.20 15.45 4.66
C HIS A 53 -3.38 15.73 6.16
N GLN A 54 -3.98 14.80 6.92
CA GLN A 54 -4.12 14.93 8.37
C GLN A 54 -2.77 14.95 9.10
N ILE A 55 -1.82 14.09 8.69
CA ILE A 55 -0.46 14.06 9.25
C ILE A 55 0.23 15.41 9.00
N GLU A 56 0.18 15.91 7.76
CA GLU A 56 0.76 17.21 7.38
C GLU A 56 0.15 18.39 8.17
N ILE A 57 -1.17 18.40 8.36
CA ILE A 57 -1.87 19.45 9.13
C ILE A 57 -1.56 19.36 10.61
N SER A 58 -1.46 18.15 11.16
CA SER A 58 -1.36 17.92 12.60
C SER A 58 -0.14 18.57 13.26
N LYS A 59 0.87 19.00 12.48
CA LYS A 59 2.11 19.65 12.96
C LYS A 59 2.71 18.95 14.19
N ASN A 60 2.57 17.64 14.25
CA ASN A 60 3.24 16.85 15.27
C ASN A 60 4.75 16.94 15.03
N ASN A 61 5.54 16.76 16.09
CA ASN A 61 7.01 16.67 16.02
C ASN A 61 7.49 15.38 15.31
N LEU A 62 6.76 14.93 14.29
CA LEU A 62 7.06 13.75 13.49
C LEU A 62 7.90 14.19 12.30
N ASP A 63 9.03 13.52 12.10
CA ASP A 63 9.75 13.60 10.84
C ASP A 63 9.04 12.69 9.83
N VAL A 64 8.53 13.27 8.75
CA VAL A 64 7.72 12.57 7.76
C VAL A 64 8.45 12.61 6.43
N THR A 65 8.83 11.42 5.95
CA THR A 65 9.40 11.24 4.61
C THR A 65 8.39 10.52 3.71
N VAL A 66 8.10 11.11 2.54
CA VAL A 66 7.21 10.51 1.55
C VAL A 66 8.02 9.86 0.43
N TYR A 67 7.84 8.55 0.26
CA TYR A 67 8.43 7.79 -0.83
C TYR A 67 7.40 7.59 -1.94
N ASN A 68 7.55 8.32 -3.04
CA ASN A 68 6.73 8.12 -4.24
C ASN A 68 7.38 7.07 -5.13
N HIS A 69 6.68 5.96 -5.37
CA HIS A 69 7.11 4.96 -6.33
C HIS A 69 6.39 5.15 -7.66
N GLU A 70 7.15 5.46 -8.72
CA GLU A 70 6.58 5.51 -10.07
C GLU A 70 6.30 4.09 -10.56
N HIS A 71 5.03 3.69 -10.58
CA HIS A 71 4.63 2.44 -11.23
C HIS A 71 4.75 2.60 -12.74
N LYS A 72 5.39 1.61 -13.38
CA LYS A 72 5.46 1.56 -14.84
C LYS A 72 4.05 1.52 -15.41
N LYS A 73 3.74 2.45 -16.31
CA LYS A 73 2.45 2.47 -16.99
C LYS A 73 2.33 1.25 -17.90
N ILE A 74 1.21 0.53 -17.76
CA ILE A 74 0.84 -0.51 -18.71
C ILE A 74 0.34 0.18 -19.99
N GLU A 75 1.03 -0.06 -21.11
CA GLU A 75 0.65 0.41 -22.43
C GLU A 75 0.01 -0.73 -23.24
N ILE A 76 -0.75 -0.38 -24.29
CA ILE A 76 -1.35 -1.34 -25.22
C ILE A 76 -0.31 -2.34 -25.78
N LYS A 77 0.94 -1.90 -25.99
CA LYS A 77 2.02 -2.79 -26.46
C LYS A 77 2.32 -3.93 -25.48
N HIS A 78 2.23 -3.68 -24.18
CA HIS A 78 2.42 -4.71 -23.14
C HIS A 78 1.28 -5.72 -23.18
N LEU A 79 0.03 -5.27 -23.30
CA LEU A 79 -1.14 -6.15 -23.43
C LEU A 79 -1.08 -7.01 -24.69
N LYS A 80 -0.62 -6.44 -25.82
CA LYS A 80 -0.40 -7.19 -27.07
C LYS A 80 0.67 -8.28 -26.91
N SER A 81 1.77 -7.98 -26.23
CA SER A 81 2.81 -8.97 -25.96
C SER A 81 2.27 -10.11 -25.09
N ILE A 82 1.53 -9.78 -24.02
CA ILE A 82 0.85 -10.80 -23.20
C ILE A 82 -0.06 -11.64 -24.09
N LYS A 83 -0.95 -11.05 -24.89
CA LYS A 83 -1.88 -11.80 -25.76
C LYS A 83 -1.17 -12.80 -26.68
N ASN A 84 -0.06 -12.38 -27.28
CA ASN A 84 0.67 -13.15 -28.28
C ASN A 84 1.55 -14.26 -27.67
N ASP A 85 2.06 -14.04 -26.46
CA ASP A 85 3.04 -14.93 -25.84
C ASP A 85 2.48 -15.72 -24.65
N PHE A 86 1.27 -15.40 -24.16
CA PHE A 86 0.65 -16.05 -23.01
C PHE A 86 0.67 -17.58 -23.14
N ASP A 87 0.18 -18.11 -24.24
CA ASP A 87 0.01 -19.57 -24.44
C ASP A 87 1.36 -20.28 -24.65
N LYS A 88 2.44 -19.53 -24.90
CA LYS A 88 3.81 -20.06 -25.02
C LYS A 88 4.51 -20.16 -23.68
N VAL A 89 4.12 -19.32 -22.71
CA VAL A 89 4.81 -19.16 -21.42
C VAL A 89 3.98 -19.74 -20.27
N ILE A 90 2.66 -19.61 -20.33
CA ILE A 90 1.71 -19.99 -19.30
C ILE A 90 0.74 -21.02 -19.86
N TYR A 91 0.84 -22.25 -19.38
CA TYR A 91 0.03 -23.38 -19.82
C TYR A 91 -1.22 -23.56 -18.95
N GLY A 92 -2.38 -23.79 -19.58
CA GLY A 92 -3.62 -24.20 -18.90
C GLY A 92 -4.38 -23.10 -18.17
N GLN A 93 -3.91 -21.84 -18.21
CA GLN A 93 -4.52 -20.71 -17.49
C GLN A 93 -5.33 -19.77 -18.41
N GLN A 94 -6.14 -20.34 -19.30
CA GLN A 94 -6.84 -19.53 -20.32
C GLN A 94 -7.87 -18.57 -19.72
N ASN A 95 -8.46 -18.94 -18.57
CA ASN A 95 -9.39 -18.06 -17.86
C ASN A 95 -8.69 -16.78 -17.37
N VAL A 96 -7.46 -16.90 -16.85
CA VAL A 96 -6.64 -15.75 -16.43
C VAL A 96 -6.28 -14.86 -17.61
N LYS A 97 -5.92 -15.45 -18.76
CA LYS A 97 -5.69 -14.69 -20.00
C LYS A 97 -6.89 -13.85 -20.37
N ASN A 98 -8.08 -14.44 -20.27
CA ASN A 98 -9.32 -13.76 -20.61
C ASN A 98 -9.66 -12.67 -19.59
N GLU A 99 -9.51 -12.91 -18.28
CA GLU A 99 -9.73 -11.89 -17.25
C GLU A 99 -8.78 -10.68 -17.39
N LEU A 100 -7.52 -10.92 -17.75
CA LEU A 100 -6.52 -9.87 -17.94
C LEU A 100 -6.69 -9.07 -19.24
N LEU A 101 -7.29 -9.67 -20.28
CA LEU A 101 -7.33 -9.11 -21.65
C LEU A 101 -8.76 -8.90 -22.20
N ALA A 102 -9.80 -9.10 -21.37
CA ALA A 102 -11.21 -8.93 -21.74
C ALA A 102 -11.52 -7.51 -22.21
#